data_AF-A0A6J5ZBA1-F1
#
_entry.id   AF-A0A6J5ZBA1-F1
#
_cell.length_a   1.000
_cell.length_b   1.000
_cell.length_c   1.000
_cell.angle_alpha   90.00
_cell.angle_beta   90.00
_cell.angle_gamma   90.00
#
_symmetry.space_group_name_H-M   'P 1'
#
loop_
_entity.id
_entity.type
_entity.pdbx_description
1 polymer ?
#
loop_
_entity_poly.entity_id
_entity_poly.type
_entity_poly.pdbx_seq_one_letter_code
_entity_poly.pdbx_strand_id
1 'polypeptide(L)' 'MSEKITMRVKPNGSIRVTGTVDFVDGDGNVVDTKTDFSLCRCGHSKEKPFCDGSHKAANFIAD' A
#
# COMPACT_ATOMS: atom_id res chain seq x y z
N MET A 1 4.04 18.62 -16.89
CA MET A 1 2.95 17.64 -17.10
C MET A 1 2.84 16.87 -15.81
N SER A 2 1.73 16.98 -15.09
CA SER A 2 1.59 16.32 -13.78
C SER A 2 1.40 14.82 -14.02
N GLU A 3 2.40 14.02 -13.72
CA GLU A 3 2.29 12.56 -13.73
C GLU A 3 1.16 12.19 -12.76
N LYS A 4 0.09 11.58 -13.30
CA LYS A 4 -1.06 11.21 -12.49
C LYS A 4 -0.63 10.14 -11.50
N ILE A 5 -0.70 10.46 -10.22
CA ILE A 5 -0.60 9.47 -9.14
C ILE A 5 -1.79 8.52 -9.27
N THR A 6 -1.54 7.22 -9.28
CA THR A 6 -2.58 6.20 -9.36
C THR A 6 -2.54 5.29 -8.15
N MET A 7 -3.71 5.11 -7.54
CA MET A 7 -3.92 4.14 -6.47
C MET A 7 -4.85 3.05 -7.01
N ARG A 8 -4.33 1.82 -7.11
CA ARG A 8 -5.07 0.67 -7.63
C ARG A 8 -5.27 -0.37 -6.55
N VAL A 9 -6.53 -0.65 -6.23
CA VAL A 9 -6.91 -1.76 -5.37
C VAL A 9 -6.74 -3.07 -6.17
N LYS A 10 -5.97 -4.02 -5.64
CA LYS A 10 -5.85 -5.36 -6.25
C LYS A 10 -6.90 -6.30 -5.65
N PRO A 11 -7.61 -7.08 -6.48
CA PRO A 11 -8.51 -8.11 -5.97
C PRO A 11 -7.73 -9.07 -5.10
N ASN A 12 -8.29 -9.41 -3.93
CA ASN A 12 -7.71 -10.30 -2.93
C ASN A 12 -6.31 -9.87 -2.45
N GLY A 13 -6.00 -8.57 -2.55
CA GLY A 13 -4.65 -8.08 -2.33
C GLY A 13 -4.56 -6.64 -1.86
N SER A 14 -3.34 -6.11 -2.01
CA SER A 14 -2.92 -4.79 -1.55
C SER A 14 -3.43 -3.63 -2.42
N ILE A 15 -3.29 -2.42 -1.90
CA ILE A 15 -3.49 -1.19 -2.66
C ILE A 15 -2.13 -0.78 -3.22
N ARG A 16 -1.98 -0.75 -4.54
CA ARG A 16 -0.77 -0.32 -5.22
C ARG A 16 -0.82 1.18 -5.48
N VAL A 17 0.10 1.91 -4.87
CA VAL A 17 0.31 3.34 -5.13
C VAL A 17 1.44 3.44 -6.17
N THR A 18 1.20 4.18 -7.24
CA THR A 18 2.19 4.45 -8.30
C THR A 18 2.26 5.95 -8.52
N GLY A 19 3.45 6.51 -8.34
CA GLY A 19 3.72 7.93 -8.38
C GLY A 19 4.33 8.43 -7.07
N THR A 20 5.08 9.52 -7.15
CA THR A 20 5.70 10.15 -5.98
C THR A 20 4.61 10.80 -5.13
N VAL A 21 4.48 10.33 -3.88
CA VAL A 21 3.54 10.87 -2.90
C VAL A 21 4.22 11.01 -1.55
N ASP A 22 3.87 12.05 -0.80
CA ASP A 22 4.26 12.16 0.60
C ASP A 22 3.38 11.22 1.42
N PHE A 23 3.95 10.14 1.93
CA PHE A 23 3.25 9.22 2.81
C PHE A 23 3.44 9.68 4.26
N VAL A 24 2.39 10.25 4.85
CA VAL A 24 2.45 10.83 6.20
C VAL A 24 1.87 9.83 7.21
N ASP A 25 2.56 9.64 8.34
CA ASP A 25 2.09 8.80 9.43
C ASP A 25 1.09 9.52 10.37
N GLY A 26 0.64 8.83 11.41
CA GLY A 26 -0.32 9.37 12.38
C GLY A 26 0.22 10.51 13.26
N ASP A 27 1.55 10.69 13.31
CA ASP A 27 2.23 11.75 14.06
C ASP A 27 2.56 12.97 13.16
N GLY A 28 2.34 12.84 11.84
CA GLY A 28 2.58 13.90 10.86
C GLY A 28 3.96 13.82 10.20
N ASN A 29 4.73 12.76 10.44
CA ASN A 29 6.04 12.59 9.81
C ASN A 29 5.91 12.01 8.40
N VAL A 30 6.70 12.52 7.46
CA VAL A 30 6.82 11.93 6.12
C VAL A 30 7.67 10.67 6.22
N VAL A 31 7.07 9.54 5.92
CA VAL A 31 7.73 8.24 5.85
C VAL A 31 8.45 8.12 4.52
N ASP A 32 9.70 7.68 4.57
CA ASP A 32 10.46 7.36 3.37
C ASP A 32 9.78 6.23 2.60
N THR A 33 9.24 6.56 1.43
CA THR A 33 8.56 5.61 0.55
C THR A 33 9.12 5.71 -0.85
N LYS A 34 9.08 4.58 -1.55
CA LYS A 34 9.46 4.52 -2.97
C LYS A 34 8.42 5.23 -3.83
N THR A 35 8.77 5.51 -5.08
CA THR A 35 7.82 5.95 -6.13
C THR A 35 6.64 5.00 -6.33
N ASP A 36 6.81 3.73 -5.95
CA ASP A 36 5.79 2.71 -6.06
C ASP A 36 5.83 1.78 -4.84
N PHE A 37 4.75 1.77 -4.08
CA PHE A 37 4.62 0.92 -2.89
C PHE A 37 3.24 0.30 -2.83
N SER A 38 3.13 -0.75 -2.01
CA SER A 38 1.87 -1.47 -1.82
C SER A 38 1.47 -1.38 -0.36
N LEU A 39 0.25 -0.92 -0.10
CA LEU A 39 -0.32 -0.84 1.25
C LEU A 39 -1.10 -2.10 1.59
N CYS A 40 -0.96 -2.54 2.84
CA CYS A 40 -1.70 -3.67 3.37
C CYS A 40 -3.20 -3.35 3.41
N ARG A 41 -4.00 -4.24 2.83
CA ARG A 41 -5.47 -4.21 2.92
C ARG A 41 -6.04 -5.39 3.72
N CYS A 42 -5.26 -6.45 3.92
CA CYS A 42 -5.72 -7.69 4.56
C CYS A 42 -5.58 -7.70 6.09
N GLY A 43 -4.87 -6.74 6.70
CA GLY A 43 -4.63 -6.68 8.15
C GLY A 43 -3.55 -7.65 8.69
N HIS A 44 -3.13 -8.63 7.90
CA HIS A 44 -2.18 -9.68 8.31
C HIS A 44 -0.71 -9.37 8.03
N SER A 45 -0.38 -8.23 7.43
CA SER A 45 1.01 -7.90 7.14
C SER A 45 1.84 -7.72 8.42
N LYS A 46 3.11 -8.12 8.38
CA LYS A 46 4.07 -7.87 9.46
C LYS A 46 4.79 -6.52 9.31
N GLU A 47 4.72 -5.91 8.13
CA GLU A 47 5.38 -4.65 7.80
C GLU A 47 4.37 -3.50 7.63
N LYS A 48 3.31 -3.48 8.46
CA LYS A 48 2.26 -2.46 8.36
C LYS A 48 2.88 -1.06 8.45
N PRO A 49 2.41 -0.10 7.64
CA PRO A 49 1.22 -0.15 6.77
C PRO A 49 1.43 -0.81 5.40
N PHE A 50 2.62 -1.29 5.08
CA PHE A 50 2.96 -1.87 3.78
C PHE A 50 2.52 -3.33 3.65
N CYS A 51 2.42 -3.80 2.41
CA CYS A 51 2.09 -5.18 2.08
C CYS A 51 3.34 -6.02 1.86
N ASP A 52 3.56 -6.99 2.74
CA ASP A 52 4.60 -8.04 2.69
C ASP A 52 4.19 -9.31 1.91
N GLY A 53 2.94 -9.38 1.43
CA GLY A 53 2.40 -10.56 0.75
C GLY A 53 1.61 -11.53 1.64
N SER A 54 1.48 -11.24 2.94
CA SER A 54 0.73 -12.07 3.90
C SER A 54 -0.75 -12.29 3.54
N HIS A 55 -1.33 -11.47 2.65
CA HIS A 55 -2.69 -11.65 2.14
C HIS A 55 -2.92 -13.02 1.47
N LYS A 56 -1.89 -13.61 0.85
CA LYS A 56 -1.99 -14.94 0.23
C LYS A 56 -2.14 -16.03 1.29
N ALA A 57 -1.30 -15.99 2.32
CA ALA A 57 -1.34 -16.96 3.41
C ALA A 57 -2.60 -16.79 4.27
N ALA A 58 -3.11 -15.56 4.41
CA ALA A 58 -4.36 -15.27 5.08
C ALA A 58 -5.62 -15.60 4.27
N ASN A 59 -5.46 -16.08 3.02
CA ASN A 59 -6.56 -16.36 2.10
C ASN A 59 -7.55 -15.18 2.01
N PHE A 60 -7.02 -13.96 1.92
CA PHE A 60 -7.80 -12.73 1.95
C PHE A 60 -8.71 -12.65 0.72
N ILE A 61 -10.01 -12.44 0.95
CA ILE A 61 -11.01 -12.27 -0.11
C ILE A 61 -11.61 -10.88 -0.01
N ALA A 62 -11.39 -10.06 -1.04
CA ALA A 62 -11.98 -8.73 -1.16
C ALA A 62 -11.87 -8.26 -2.62
N ASP A 63 -12.94 -7.64 -3.12
CA ASP A 63 -12.97 -7.01 -4.45
C ASP A 63 -11.99 -5.83 -4.52
#